data_AF-A3QG68-F1
#
_entry.id   AF-A3QG68-F1
#
_cell.length_a   1.000
_cell.length_b   1.000
_cell.length_c   1.000
_cell.angle_alpha   90.00
_cell.angle_beta   90.00
_cell.angle_gamma   90.00
#
_symmetry.space_group_name_H-M   'P 1'
#
loop_
_entity.id
_entity.type
_entity.pdbx_description
1 polymer ?
#
loop_
_entity_poly.entity_id
_entity_poly.type
_entity_poly.pdbx_seq_one_letter_code
_entity_poly.pdbx_strand_id
1 'polypeptide(L)'
;MSRILATVCLIMLLVGCRTTGTYEQTSQELTGLELIEPHFGYYKSWAPIGSKDTYSLTDKQKAEQTKALNLCLNQLKSSSSKLPTHALRSVLLVQCMKKQGWHLIVEELFITR
;
A
#
# COMPACT_ATOMS: atom_id res chain seq x y z
N MET A 1 46.19 4.55 -10.77
CA MET A 1 44.95 3.76 -11.00
C MET A 1 43.89 3.90 -9.90
N SER A 2 44.22 4.36 -8.68
CA SER A 2 43.24 4.50 -7.57
C SER A 2 42.17 5.59 -7.77
N ARG A 3 42.48 6.67 -8.51
CA ARG A 3 41.56 7.81 -8.70
C ARG A 3 40.35 7.51 -9.58
N ILE A 4 40.44 6.54 -10.49
CA ILE A 4 39.35 6.20 -11.44
C ILE A 4 38.26 5.37 -10.75
N LEU A 5 38.65 4.48 -9.83
CA LEU A 5 37.73 3.66 -9.04
C LEU A 5 36.82 4.51 -8.12
N ALA A 6 37.36 5.57 -7.53
CA ALA A 6 36.60 6.47 -6.66
C ALA A 6 35.48 7.21 -7.41
N THR A 7 35.72 7.60 -8.66
CA THR A 7 34.73 8.30 -9.50
C THR A 7 33.59 7.39 -9.97
N VAL A 8 33.82 6.09 -10.18
CA VAL A 8 32.75 5.15 -10.58
C VAL A 8 31.80 4.87 -9.41
N CYS A 9 32.30 4.76 -8.18
CA CYS A 9 31.46 4.64 -6.99
C CYS A 9 30.58 5.88 -6.74
N LEU A 10 31.08 7.08 -7.04
CA LEU A 10 30.30 8.31 -6.86
C LEU A 10 29.14 8.43 -7.87
N ILE A 11 29.30 7.90 -9.09
CA ILE A 11 28.26 7.94 -10.13
C ILE A 11 27.10 6.97 -9.80
N MET A 12 27.38 5.83 -9.14
CA MET A 12 26.34 4.91 -8.68
C MET A 12 25.44 5.50 -7.57
N LEU A 13 25.95 6.47 -6.79
CA LEU A 13 25.16 7.19 -5.76
C LEU A 13 24.24 8.26 -6.36
N LEU A 14 24.46 8.67 -7.61
CA LEU A 14 23.65 9.68 -8.32
C LEU A 14 22.57 9.08 -9.22
N VAL A 15 22.52 7.75 -9.36
CA VAL A 15 21.35 7.07 -9.93
C VAL A 15 20.27 7.13 -8.85
N GLY A 16 19.58 8.26 -8.81
CA GLY A 16 18.49 8.52 -7.88
C GLY A 16 17.58 7.30 -7.81
N CYS A 17 17.28 6.87 -6.58
CA CYS A 17 16.30 5.85 -6.27
C CYS A 17 14.97 6.23 -6.93
N ARG A 18 14.78 5.86 -8.20
CA ARG A 18 13.46 5.78 -8.82
C ARG A 18 12.87 4.47 -8.34
N THR A 19 12.52 4.43 -7.05
CA THR A 19 11.62 3.42 -6.51
C THR A 19 10.25 3.69 -7.11
N THR A 20 10.08 3.28 -8.37
CA THR A 20 8.74 3.05 -8.91
C THR A 20 8.19 1.85 -8.15
N GLY A 21 7.62 2.13 -6.97
CA GLY A 21 7.06 1.09 -6.11
C GLY A 21 6.03 0.24 -6.84
N THR A 22 5.78 -0.98 -6.38
CA THR A 22 4.81 -1.88 -7.01
C THR A 22 3.41 -1.68 -6.44
N TYR A 23 2.40 -2.33 -7.04
CA TYR A 23 1.08 -2.38 -6.43
C TYR A 23 1.08 -3.18 -5.12
N GLU A 24 1.96 -4.18 -4.98
CA GLU A 24 2.13 -4.95 -3.73
C GLU A 24 2.68 -4.06 -2.62
N GLN A 25 3.69 -3.26 -2.92
CA GLN A 25 4.22 -2.33 -1.94
C GLN A 25 3.15 -1.30 -1.54
N THR A 26 2.42 -0.79 -2.54
CA THR A 26 1.32 0.15 -2.30
C THR A 26 0.20 -0.50 -1.47
N SER A 27 -0.10 -1.79 -1.65
CA SER A 27 -1.14 -2.48 -0.88
C SER A 27 -0.75 -2.68 0.57
N GLN A 28 0.52 -3.00 0.82
CA GLN A 28 1.07 -3.09 2.18
C GLN A 28 0.99 -1.74 2.89
N GLU A 29 1.38 -0.66 2.23
CA GLU A 29 1.31 0.71 2.78
C GLU A 29 -0.13 1.18 3.02
N LEU A 30 -1.12 0.68 2.27
CA LEU A 30 -2.52 1.00 2.50
C LEU A 30 -3.13 0.29 3.71
N THR A 31 -2.41 -0.62 4.36
CA THR A 31 -2.86 -1.34 5.55
C THR A 31 -1.92 -1.12 6.72
N GLY A 32 -2.45 -0.96 7.93
CA GLY A 32 -1.65 -0.84 9.13
C GLY A 32 -1.78 0.51 9.82
N LEU A 33 -0.93 0.71 10.83
CA LEU A 33 -0.91 1.88 11.70
C LEU A 33 0.12 2.88 11.19
N GLU A 34 -0.28 4.14 11.04
CA GLU A 34 0.62 5.26 10.81
C GLU A 34 0.53 6.23 11.98
N LEU A 35 1.69 6.61 12.52
CA LEU A 35 1.80 7.54 13.65
C LEU A 35 1.80 8.99 13.14
N ILE A 36 0.89 9.81 13.67
CA ILE A 36 0.88 11.25 13.41
C ILE A 36 1.62 11.98 14.54
N GLU A 37 1.39 11.54 15.79
CA GLU A 37 2.01 12.09 16.99
C GLU A 37 2.30 10.96 18.00
N PRO A 38 3.10 11.19 19.07
CA PRO A 38 3.42 10.15 20.05
C PRO A 38 2.22 9.43 20.68
N HIS A 39 1.05 10.07 20.67
CA HIS A 39 -0.20 9.55 21.25
C HIS A 39 -1.34 9.38 20.23
N PHE A 40 -1.08 9.68 18.95
CA PHE A 40 -2.09 9.65 17.89
C PHE A 40 -1.56 8.91 16.68
N GLY A 41 -2.37 7.98 16.18
CA GLY A 41 -2.16 7.37 14.88
C GLY A 41 -3.46 7.22 14.14
N TYR A 42 -3.36 6.83 12.87
CA TYR A 42 -4.50 6.30 12.15
C TYR A 42 -4.20 4.87 11.73
N TYR A 43 -5.21 4.03 11.87
CA TYR A 43 -5.20 2.67 11.41
C TYR A 43 -6.02 2.54 10.14
N LYS A 44 -5.42 1.95 9.11
CA LYS A 44 -6.07 1.66 7.85
C LYS A 44 -6.32 0.17 7.74
N SER A 45 -7.55 -0.19 7.42
CA SER A 45 -7.94 -1.58 7.20
C SER A 45 -8.99 -1.72 6.11
N TRP A 46 -9.13 -2.94 5.60
CA TRP A 46 -10.18 -3.28 4.64
C TRP A 46 -11.37 -3.86 5.38
N ALA A 47 -12.57 -3.44 5.00
CA ALA A 47 -13.80 -4.04 5.48
C ALA A 47 -14.81 -4.26 4.35
N PRO A 48 -15.78 -5.18 4.51
CA PRO A 48 -16.84 -5.37 3.53
C PRO A 48 -17.70 -4.12 3.43
N ILE A 49 -18.13 -3.77 2.22
CA ILE A 49 -19.07 -2.66 2.01
C ILE A 49 -20.36 -2.92 2.80
N GLY A 50 -20.81 -1.92 3.54
CA GLY A 50 -21.98 -2.01 4.43
C GLY A 50 -21.65 -2.41 5.87
N SER A 51 -20.38 -2.67 6.18
CA SER A 51 -19.92 -2.80 7.56
C SER A 51 -19.82 -1.44 8.27
N LYS A 52 -19.76 -1.47 9.60
CA LYS A 52 -19.59 -0.28 10.45
C LYS A 52 -18.11 0.11 10.50
N ASP A 53 -17.85 1.38 10.74
CA ASP A 53 -16.54 1.88 11.19
C ASP A 53 -16.22 1.15 12.51
N THR A 54 -15.05 0.50 12.64
CA THR A 54 -14.65 -0.53 13.65
C THR A 54 -15.04 -1.99 13.33
N TYR A 55 -14.82 -2.44 12.10
CA TYR A 55 -15.11 -3.82 11.69
C TYR A 55 -13.95 -4.80 11.96
N SER A 56 -14.22 -5.87 12.72
CA SER A 56 -13.29 -6.99 12.85
C SER A 56 -13.64 -8.12 11.88
N LEU A 57 -12.68 -8.47 11.01
CA LEU A 57 -12.86 -9.53 10.02
C LEU A 57 -12.85 -10.92 10.69
N THR A 58 -13.82 -11.75 10.37
CA THR A 58 -13.75 -13.19 10.61
C THR A 58 -12.63 -13.81 9.77
N ASP A 59 -12.13 -14.99 10.14
CA ASP A 59 -11.06 -15.66 9.36
C ASP A 59 -11.48 -15.99 7.93
N LYS A 60 -12.77 -16.34 7.73
CA LYS A 60 -13.35 -16.51 6.40
C LYS A 60 -13.25 -15.22 5.59
N GLN A 61 -13.59 -14.07 6.18
CA GLN A 61 -13.52 -12.79 5.51
C GLN A 61 -12.09 -12.32 5.25
N LYS A 62 -11.13 -12.64 6.12
CA LYS A 62 -9.70 -12.39 5.85
C LYS A 62 -9.24 -13.16 4.61
N ALA A 63 -9.67 -14.41 4.46
CA ALA A 63 -9.35 -15.21 3.27
C ALA A 63 -10.01 -14.62 2.00
N GLU A 64 -11.27 -14.19 2.09
CA GLU A 64 -11.98 -13.52 0.98
C GLU A 64 -11.32 -12.18 0.60
N GLN A 65 -10.92 -11.39 1.59
CA GLN A 65 -10.18 -10.14 1.41
C GLN A 65 -8.85 -10.37 0.72
N THR A 66 -8.09 -11.39 1.14
CA THR A 66 -6.81 -11.75 0.53
C THR A 66 -7.00 -12.18 -0.93
N LYS A 67 -8.03 -12.98 -1.21
CA LYS A 67 -8.37 -13.41 -2.57
C LYS A 67 -8.73 -12.21 -3.46
N ALA A 68 -9.57 -11.30 -2.97
CA ALA A 68 -9.96 -10.08 -3.68
C ALA A 68 -8.75 -9.17 -3.97
N LEU A 69 -7.87 -9.00 -2.96
CA LEU A 69 -6.65 -8.21 -3.11
C LEU A 69 -5.72 -8.79 -4.18
N ASN A 70 -5.46 -10.09 -4.14
CA ASN A 70 -4.62 -10.77 -5.13
C ASN A 70 -5.19 -10.66 -6.55
N LEU A 71 -6.51 -10.75 -6.71
CA LEU A 71 -7.16 -10.53 -8.00
C LEU A 71 -6.91 -9.11 -8.51
N CYS A 72 -7.08 -8.11 -7.64
CA CYS A 72 -6.83 -6.70 -7.99
C CYS A 72 -5.37 -6.43 -8.35
N LEU A 73 -4.41 -6.97 -7.58
CA LEU A 73 -2.99 -6.82 -7.86
C LEU A 73 -2.63 -7.40 -9.24
N ASN A 74 -3.14 -8.58 -9.57
CA ASN A 74 -2.91 -9.22 -10.87
C ASN A 74 -3.52 -8.43 -12.03
N GLN A 75 -4.73 -7.90 -11.87
CA GLN A 75 -5.39 -7.07 -12.89
C GLN A 75 -4.66 -5.74 -13.12
N LEU A 76 -4.21 -5.09 -12.04
CA LEU A 76 -3.55 -3.79 -12.13
C LEU A 76 -2.12 -3.91 -12.68
N LYS A 77 -1.40 -4.97 -12.35
CA LYS A 77 -0.09 -5.28 -12.92
C LYS A 77 -0.12 -5.49 -14.44
N SER A 78 -1.15 -6.14 -14.97
CA SER A 78 -1.27 -6.42 -16.40
C SER A 78 -1.75 -5.22 -17.23
N SER A 79 -2.24 -4.16 -16.59
CA SER A 79 -2.92 -3.05 -17.25
C SER A 79 -2.00 -2.00 -17.90
N SER A 80 -0.71 -1.93 -17.55
CA SER A 80 0.22 -0.94 -18.10
C SER A 80 1.67 -1.39 -17.99
N SER A 81 2.47 -1.13 -19.03
CA SER A 81 3.93 -1.37 -19.03
C SER A 81 4.70 -0.38 -18.15
N LYS A 82 4.11 0.80 -17.87
CA LYS A 82 4.67 1.80 -16.97
C LYS A 82 3.84 1.88 -15.70
N LEU A 83 4.47 1.67 -14.56
CA LEU A 83 3.82 1.83 -13.27
C LEU A 83 3.47 3.31 -13.03
N PRO A 84 2.23 3.62 -12.62
CA PRO A 84 1.84 4.98 -12.31
C PRO A 84 2.49 5.45 -11.01
N THR A 85 2.30 6.73 -10.69
CA THR A 85 2.74 7.30 -9.40
C THR A 85 2.12 6.56 -8.22
N HIS A 86 2.76 6.65 -7.06
CA HIS A 86 2.26 6.02 -5.84
C HIS A 86 0.80 6.42 -5.51
N ALA A 87 0.49 7.72 -5.57
CA ALA A 87 -0.86 8.22 -5.34
C ALA A 87 -1.89 7.60 -6.29
N LEU A 88 -1.57 7.52 -7.59
CA LEU A 88 -2.49 6.91 -8.56
C LEU A 88 -2.62 5.40 -8.38
N ARG A 89 -1.54 4.69 -8.02
CA ARG A 89 -1.63 3.25 -7.67
C ARG A 89 -2.54 3.01 -6.48
N SER A 90 -2.45 3.86 -5.45
CA SER A 90 -3.29 3.78 -4.26
C SER A 90 -4.77 3.92 -4.62
N VAL A 91 -5.11 4.93 -5.43
CA VAL A 91 -6.48 5.16 -5.91
C VAL A 91 -6.99 3.98 -6.74
N LEU A 92 -6.19 3.48 -7.68
CA LEU A 92 -6.57 2.35 -8.55
C LEU A 92 -6.79 1.06 -7.74
N LEU A 93 -5.96 0.80 -6.73
CA LEU A 93 -6.12 -0.35 -5.86
C LEU A 93 -7.40 -0.25 -5.02
N VAL A 94 -7.66 0.90 -4.39
CA VAL A 94 -8.89 1.16 -3.64
C VAL A 94 -10.13 1.01 -4.52
N GLN A 95 -10.10 1.55 -5.75
CA GLN A 95 -11.19 1.41 -6.71
C GLN A 95 -11.43 -0.05 -7.11
N CYS A 96 -10.36 -0.83 -7.31
CA CYS A 96 -10.49 -2.25 -7.62
C CYS A 96 -11.11 -3.01 -6.44
N MET A 97 -10.59 -2.82 -5.23
CA MET A 97 -11.11 -3.44 -4.01
C MET A 97 -12.59 -3.08 -3.79
N LYS A 98 -12.98 -1.83 -4.06
CA LYS A 98 -14.39 -1.40 -4.03
C LYS A 98 -15.29 -2.19 -4.97
N LYS A 99 -14.83 -2.47 -6.19
CA LYS A 99 -15.56 -3.34 -7.13
C LYS A 99 -15.66 -4.79 -6.64
N GLN A 100 -14.70 -5.24 -5.83
CA GLN A 100 -14.71 -6.55 -5.17
C GLN A 100 -15.53 -6.59 -3.86
N GLY A 101 -16.22 -5.50 -3.51
CA GLY A 101 -17.06 -5.44 -2.30
C GLY A 101 -16.34 -4.97 -1.04
N TRP A 102 -15.17 -4.35 -1.16
CA TRP A 102 -14.34 -3.92 -0.03
C TRP A 102 -14.12 -2.40 -0.03
N HIS A 103 -14.20 -1.76 1.13
CA HIS A 103 -13.77 -0.37 1.28
C HIS A 103 -12.58 -0.26 2.23
N LEU A 104 -11.82 0.82 2.08
CA LEU A 104 -10.75 1.16 3.01
C LEU A 104 -11.35 2.01 4.12
N ILE A 105 -11.23 1.55 5.37
CA ILE A 105 -11.57 2.31 6.57
C ILE A 105 -10.28 2.95 7.09
N VAL A 106 -10.38 4.20 7.52
CA VAL A 106 -9.33 4.93 8.23
C VAL A 106 -9.89 5.34 9.59
N GLU A 107 -9.28 4.84 10.66
CA GLU A 107 -9.72 5.09 12.03
C GLU A 107 -8.62 5.82 12.78
N GLU A 108 -8.97 6.88 13.48
CA GLU A 108 -8.05 7.54 14.41
C GLU A 108 -7.94 6.72 15.70
N LEU A 109 -6.71 6.45 16.13
CA LEU A 109 -6.41 5.70 17.33
C LEU A 109 -5.63 6.56 18.32
N PHE A 110 -6.10 6.56 19.56
CA PHE A 110 -5.36 7.05 20.70
C PHE A 110 -4.45 5.94 21.22
N ILE A 111 -3.14 6.18 21.21
CA ILE A 111 -2.15 5.21 21.69
C ILE A 111 -1.86 5.54 23.16
N THR A 112 -2.66 4.92 24.04
CA THR A 112 -2.39 4.95 25.48
C THR A 112 -1.31 3.92 25.81
N ARG A 113 -0.23 4.38 26.45
CA ARG A 113 0.88 3.55 26.94
C ARG A 113 0.49 2.75 28.18
#